data_AF-A0A9E0HEJ8-F1
#
_entry.id   AF-A0A9E0HEJ8-F1
#
_cell.length_a   1.000
_cell.length_b   1.000
_cell.length_c   1.000
_cell.angle_alpha   90.00
_cell.angle_beta   90.00
_cell.angle_gamma   90.00
#
_symmetry.space_group_name_H-M   'P 1'
#
loop_
_entity.id
_entity.type
_entity.pdbx_description
1 polymer ?
#
loop_
_entity_poly.entity_id
_entity_poly.type
_entity_poly.pdbx_seq_one_letter_code
_entity_poly.pdbx_strand_id
1 'polypeptide(L)'
;MNATPAIDICHHMPDRRLVRLVQHDMRRFVLVVLLSVAAACGGSKKSPTEPTPGPGSGPAPDPGVVARTLVSWGNVPAPGGALSVFFEVADHTGASKSYPLGAAVGSCGVIAAQGADTISALRCESGGVGFEFRAVYRTQIIVLRRAVDPSDNPDDVELSFQEILRVDVPAGSKVGAAQ
;
A
#
# COMPACT_ATOMS: atom_id res chain seq x y z
N MET A 1 48.99 50.57 -26.58
CA MET A 1 50.13 50.17 -25.73
C MET A 1 49.64 50.15 -24.29
N ASN A 2 49.82 49.00 -23.62
CA ASN A 2 49.77 48.78 -22.17
C ASN A 2 48.43 49.02 -21.45
N ALA A 3 47.98 48.22 -20.50
CA ALA A 3 48.39 46.90 -20.02
C ALA A 3 47.20 46.37 -19.21
N THR A 4 46.92 45.08 -19.34
CA THR A 4 46.00 44.30 -18.52
C THR A 4 46.54 44.20 -17.09
N PRO A 5 45.73 44.39 -16.04
CA PRO A 5 45.98 43.75 -14.75
C PRO A 5 45.15 42.47 -14.61
N ALA A 6 45.88 41.37 -14.37
CA ALA A 6 45.37 40.09 -13.90
C ALA A 6 45.34 40.10 -12.36
N ILE A 7 44.18 39.81 -11.76
CA ILE A 7 43.97 39.50 -10.33
C ILE A 7 42.63 38.75 -10.27
N ASP A 8 42.37 37.65 -9.58
CA ASP A 8 43.15 36.61 -8.91
C ASP A 8 42.10 35.51 -8.66
N ILE A 9 42.45 34.25 -8.90
CA ILE A 9 41.55 33.10 -8.80
C ILE A 9 41.44 32.75 -7.32
N CYS A 10 40.42 33.29 -6.65
CA CYS A 10 40.00 32.77 -5.36
C CYS A 10 38.89 31.73 -5.56
N HIS A 11 39.31 30.47 -5.59
CA HIS A 11 38.47 29.30 -5.39
C HIS A 11 37.62 29.48 -4.12
N HIS A 12 36.33 29.76 -4.27
CA HIS A 12 35.38 29.59 -3.19
C HIS A 12 34.91 28.14 -3.17
N MET A 13 35.63 27.29 -2.43
CA MET A 13 35.12 25.99 -2.01
C MET A 13 33.98 26.21 -1.02
N PRO A 14 32.79 25.62 -1.21
CA PRO A 14 31.85 25.47 -0.13
C PRO A 14 32.42 24.49 0.91
N ASP A 15 32.63 25.05 2.08
CA ASP A 15 33.06 24.45 3.33
C ASP A 15 32.27 23.16 3.63
N ARG A 16 32.96 22.02 3.60
CA ARG A 16 32.43 20.73 4.07
C ARG A 16 32.31 20.79 5.59
N ARG A 17 31.19 21.30 6.10
CA ARG A 17 30.86 21.13 7.51
C ARG A 17 30.50 19.69 7.79
N LEU A 18 31.38 19.09 8.58
CA LEU A 18 31.23 17.81 9.26
C LEU A 18 29.81 17.60 9.77
N VAL A 19 29.23 16.49 9.32
CA VAL A 19 28.16 15.76 9.98
C VAL A 19 28.55 15.54 11.44
N ARG A 20 27.92 16.26 12.37
CA ARG A 20 27.86 15.80 13.75
C ARG A 20 26.88 14.63 13.78
N LEU A 21 27.44 13.43 13.93
CA LEU A 21 26.74 12.24 14.40
C LEU A 21 25.81 12.64 15.55
N VAL A 22 24.49 12.53 15.33
CA VAL A 22 23.54 12.47 16.44
C VAL A 22 23.70 11.08 17.02
N GLN A 23 24.56 11.00 18.02
CA GLN A 23 24.80 9.82 18.83
C GLN A 23 23.54 9.58 19.66
N HIS A 24 22.66 8.69 19.19
CA HIS A 24 21.53 8.23 19.99
C HIS A 24 22.05 7.45 21.20
N ASP A 25 21.94 8.10 22.35
CA ASP A 25 22.21 7.56 23.68
C ASP A 25 21.19 6.43 23.96
N MET A 26 21.57 5.18 23.69
CA MET A 26 20.74 4.01 24.00
C MET A 26 21.16 3.47 25.37
N ARG A 27 20.73 4.18 26.43
CA ARG A 27 21.00 3.79 27.82
C ARG A 27 19.71 3.43 28.55
N ARG A 28 19.43 2.12 28.57
CA ARG A 28 18.80 1.34 29.66
C ARG A 28 17.55 1.93 30.30
N PHE A 29 16.38 1.43 29.93
CA PHE A 29 15.30 1.18 30.88
C PHE A 29 14.76 -0.24 30.71
N VAL A 30 15.16 -1.09 31.63
CA VAL A 30 14.54 -2.38 31.94
C VAL A 30 13.24 -2.09 32.66
N LEU A 31 12.12 -2.63 32.17
CA LEU A 31 10.92 -2.79 32.99
C LEU A 31 10.24 -4.11 32.66
N VAL A 32 10.52 -5.08 33.53
CA VAL A 32 9.83 -6.36 33.67
C VAL A 32 8.46 -6.07 34.30
N VAL A 33 7.37 -6.50 33.66
CA VAL A 33 6.07 -6.65 34.32
C VAL A 33 5.62 -8.09 34.14
N LEU A 34 5.95 -8.91 35.14
CA LEU A 34 5.31 -10.19 35.42
C LEU A 34 4.04 -9.90 36.22
N LEU A 35 2.87 -10.27 35.71
CA LEU A 35 1.70 -10.53 36.55
C LEU A 35 0.82 -11.61 35.94
N SER A 36 0.99 -12.79 36.52
CA SER A 36 0.19 -14.00 36.39
C SER A 36 -1.18 -13.78 37.03
N VAL A 37 -2.26 -14.16 36.33
CA VAL A 37 -3.50 -14.57 36.98
C VAL A 37 -3.87 -15.96 36.46
N ALA A 38 -3.68 -16.93 37.34
CA ALA A 38 -4.25 -18.25 37.23
C ALA A 38 -5.75 -18.16 37.46
N ALA A 39 -6.55 -18.65 36.51
CA ALA A 39 -7.90 -19.10 36.76
C ALA A 39 -7.91 -20.62 36.65
N ALA A 40 -8.01 -21.28 37.81
CA ALA A 40 -8.18 -22.71 37.93
C ALA A 40 -9.67 -23.07 38.08
N CYS A 41 -9.99 -24.28 37.60
CA CYS A 41 -11.08 -25.18 38.00
C CYS A 41 -12.49 -25.03 37.38
N GLY A 42 -12.95 -26.16 36.83
CA GLY A 42 -14.37 -26.45 36.52
C GLY A 42 -14.51 -27.55 35.47
N GLY A 43 -14.27 -28.82 35.83
CA GLY A 43 -14.04 -29.92 34.89
C GLY A 43 -15.27 -30.61 34.28
N SER A 44 -15.00 -31.53 33.36
CA SER A 44 -15.69 -32.82 33.23
C SER A 44 -14.91 -33.76 32.33
N LYS A 45 -14.44 -34.88 32.90
CA LYS A 45 -13.87 -36.02 32.18
C LYS A 45 -14.98 -36.71 31.39
N LYS A 46 -14.76 -36.96 30.10
CA LYS A 46 -15.28 -38.14 29.41
C LYS A 46 -14.40 -38.45 28.20
N SER A 47 -13.61 -39.50 28.32
CA SER A 47 -13.25 -40.40 27.22
C SER A 47 -13.94 -41.74 27.53
N PRO A 48 -14.11 -42.69 26.60
CA PRO A 48 -13.49 -42.80 25.27
C PRO A 48 -14.45 -43.24 24.14
N THR A 49 -14.14 -43.01 22.86
CA THR A 49 -14.50 -43.92 21.76
C THR A 49 -13.54 -43.72 20.59
N GLU A 50 -12.99 -44.83 20.07
CA GLU A 50 -12.17 -44.94 18.85
C GLU A 50 -12.78 -44.22 17.63
N PRO A 51 -11.97 -43.67 16.71
CA PRO A 51 -12.46 -43.22 15.42
C PRO A 51 -12.63 -44.42 14.47
N THR A 52 -13.87 -44.86 14.28
CA THR A 52 -14.26 -45.58 13.06
C THR A 52 -14.13 -44.63 11.86
N PRO A 53 -13.53 -45.04 10.72
CA PRO A 53 -13.51 -44.20 9.53
C PRO A 53 -14.90 -44.21 8.88
N GLY A 54 -15.71 -43.21 9.20
CA GLY A 54 -16.90 -42.84 8.44
C GLY A 54 -16.53 -41.84 7.34
N PRO A 55 -17.20 -41.86 6.17
CA PRO A 55 -16.96 -40.87 5.12
C PRO A 55 -17.51 -39.52 5.59
N GLY A 56 -16.65 -38.74 6.25
CA GLY A 56 -16.93 -37.37 6.64
C GLY A 56 -17.06 -36.52 5.39
N SER A 57 -18.30 -36.28 4.98
CA SER A 57 -18.63 -35.11 4.17
C SER A 57 -18.10 -33.89 4.93
N GLY A 58 -17.05 -33.27 4.40
CA GLY A 58 -16.58 -31.99 4.92
C GLY A 58 -17.74 -30.99 4.93
N PRO A 59 -17.80 -30.07 5.92
CA PRO A 59 -18.84 -29.07 5.95
C PRO A 59 -18.83 -28.32 4.62
N ALA A 60 -19.96 -28.38 3.90
CA ALA A 60 -20.20 -27.50 2.78
C ALA A 60 -20.05 -26.05 3.28
N PRO A 61 -19.43 -25.15 2.50
CA PRO A 61 -19.36 -23.74 2.88
C PRO A 61 -20.78 -23.23 3.12
N ASP A 62 -20.96 -22.58 4.28
CA ASP A 62 -22.24 -22.05 4.73
C ASP A 62 -22.82 -21.13 3.64
N PRO A 63 -24.01 -21.42 3.07
CA PRO A 63 -24.53 -20.73 1.89
C PRO A 63 -24.86 -19.24 2.10
N GLY A 64 -24.58 -18.67 3.28
CA GLY A 64 -24.84 -17.28 3.63
C GLY A 64 -23.64 -16.32 3.59
N VAL A 65 -22.38 -16.81 3.61
CA VAL A 65 -21.21 -15.93 3.65
C VAL A 65 -20.65 -15.72 2.25
N VAL A 66 -21.08 -14.64 1.62
CA VAL A 66 -20.46 -14.20 0.36
C VAL A 66 -19.07 -13.66 0.67
N ALA A 67 -18.04 -14.37 0.23
CA ALA A 67 -16.66 -13.89 0.30
C ALA A 67 -16.56 -12.50 -0.35
N ARG A 68 -15.89 -11.57 0.33
CA ARG A 68 -15.61 -10.23 -0.19
C ARG A 68 -14.12 -10.00 -0.27
N THR A 69 -13.70 -9.32 -1.33
CA THR A 69 -12.34 -8.81 -1.51
C THR A 69 -12.44 -7.29 -1.58
N LEU A 70 -11.82 -6.61 -0.62
CA LEU A 70 -11.84 -5.16 -0.53
C LEU A 70 -10.51 -4.59 -1.00
N VAL A 71 -10.56 -3.44 -1.68
CA VAL A 71 -9.37 -2.74 -2.16
C VAL A 71 -9.27 -1.35 -1.55
N SER A 72 -8.06 -0.96 -1.15
CA SER A 72 -7.75 0.36 -0.60
C SER A 72 -6.44 0.89 -1.17
N TRP A 73 -6.20 2.17 -0.93
CA TRP A 73 -4.98 2.87 -1.32
C TRP A 73 -4.27 3.36 -0.06
N GLY A 74 -2.96 3.09 0.01
CA GLY A 74 -2.08 3.61 1.05
C GLY A 74 -1.04 4.54 0.46
N ASN A 75 -0.58 5.51 1.24
CA ASN A 75 0.63 6.26 0.92
C ASN A 75 1.38 6.64 2.20
N VAL A 76 2.71 6.68 2.12
CA VAL A 76 3.56 7.13 3.23
C VAL A 76 4.64 8.09 2.72
N PRO A 77 5.06 9.08 3.53
CA PRO A 77 6.18 9.95 3.18
C PRO A 77 7.46 9.16 2.89
N ALA A 78 8.17 9.58 1.85
CA ALA A 78 9.46 9.05 1.43
C ALA A 78 10.52 10.18 1.38
N PRO A 79 11.83 9.85 1.38
CA PRO A 79 12.88 10.85 1.28
C PRO A 79 12.73 11.75 0.05
N GLY A 80 13.10 13.02 0.18
CA GLY A 80 13.01 14.00 -0.92
C GLY A 80 11.62 14.55 -1.19
N GLY A 81 10.66 14.37 -0.26
CA GLY A 81 9.31 14.91 -0.40
C GLY A 81 8.40 14.11 -1.32
N ALA A 82 8.82 12.90 -1.70
CA ALA A 82 7.98 11.95 -2.43
C ALA A 82 7.03 11.20 -1.48
N LEU A 83 6.02 10.54 -2.06
CA LEU A 83 5.16 9.57 -1.38
C LEU A 83 5.38 8.19 -1.97
N SER A 84 5.60 7.18 -1.14
CA SER A 84 5.50 5.78 -1.57
C SER A 84 4.04 5.37 -1.58
N VAL A 85 3.53 4.94 -2.74
CA VAL A 85 2.13 4.55 -2.92
C VAL A 85 2.00 3.03 -2.88
N PHE A 86 0.94 2.56 -2.23
CA PHE A 86 0.60 1.16 -2.10
C PHE A 86 -0.83 0.91 -2.53
N PHE A 87 -1.05 -0.25 -3.14
CA PHE A 87 -2.36 -0.84 -3.30
C PHE A 87 -2.55 -1.93 -2.27
N GLU A 88 -3.69 -1.93 -1.60
CA GLU A 88 -3.98 -2.89 -0.55
C GLU A 88 -5.20 -3.73 -0.94
N VAL A 89 -5.08 -5.03 -0.74
CA VAL A 89 -6.16 -5.98 -0.97
C VAL A 89 -6.40 -6.74 0.31
N ALA A 90 -7.60 -6.62 0.86
CA ALA A 90 -8.07 -7.38 2.01
C ALA A 90 -9.02 -8.48 1.54
N ASP A 91 -8.81 -9.71 2.00
CA ASP A 91 -9.73 -10.81 1.75
C ASP A 91 -10.88 -10.84 2.75
N HIS A 92 -11.77 -11.82 2.59
CA HIS A 92 -12.97 -11.98 3.40
C HIS A 92 -12.69 -12.38 4.85
N THR A 93 -11.45 -12.79 5.16
CA THR A 93 -11.00 -13.11 6.52
C THR A 93 -10.43 -11.87 7.24
N GLY A 94 -10.26 -10.76 6.51
CA GLY A 94 -9.61 -9.55 6.99
C GLY A 94 -8.10 -9.57 6.84
N ALA A 95 -7.51 -10.63 6.28
CA ALA A 95 -6.10 -10.65 5.95
C ALA A 95 -5.84 -9.67 4.79
N SER A 96 -4.91 -8.75 4.99
CA SER A 96 -4.53 -7.75 3.99
C SER A 96 -3.14 -8.00 3.42
N LYS A 97 -3.00 -7.70 2.13
CA LYS A 97 -1.71 -7.68 1.43
C LYS A 97 -1.52 -6.33 0.77
N SER A 98 -0.34 -5.75 1.02
CA SER A 98 0.07 -4.47 0.43
C SER A 98 1.00 -4.70 -0.75
N TYR A 99 0.79 -3.95 -1.83
CA TYR A 99 1.52 -4.01 -3.09
C TYR A 99 2.12 -2.64 -3.38
N PRO A 100 3.45 -2.46 -3.32
CA PRO A 100 4.08 -1.18 -3.62
C PRO A 100 3.94 -0.86 -5.10
N LEU A 101 3.46 0.35 -5.42
CA LEU A 101 3.27 0.83 -6.80
C LEU A 101 4.34 1.82 -7.25
N GLY A 102 5.20 2.25 -6.32
CA GLY A 102 6.31 3.16 -6.56
C GLY A 102 6.12 4.53 -5.92
N ALA A 103 6.99 5.46 -6.29
CA ALA A 103 6.97 6.82 -5.79
C ALA A 103 6.01 7.71 -6.60
N ALA A 104 5.32 8.61 -5.92
CA ALA A 104 4.52 9.69 -6.47
C ALA A 104 4.91 11.03 -5.82
N VAL A 105 4.42 12.13 -6.39
CA VAL A 105 4.65 13.49 -5.90
C VAL A 105 3.34 14.16 -5.55
N GLY A 106 3.40 15.13 -4.63
CA GLY A 106 2.25 15.92 -4.23
C GLY A 106 1.28 15.19 -3.31
N SER A 107 0.03 15.64 -3.28
CA SER A 107 -1.00 15.08 -2.41
C SER A 107 -1.72 13.95 -3.11
N CYS A 108 -1.95 12.84 -2.40
CA CYS A 108 -2.72 11.71 -2.88
C CYS A 108 -4.15 11.74 -2.33
N GLY A 109 -5.14 11.55 -3.19
CA GLY A 109 -6.55 11.47 -2.81
C GLY A 109 -7.31 10.44 -3.64
N VAL A 110 -8.24 9.73 -3.00
CA VAL A 110 -9.18 8.87 -3.71
C VAL A 110 -10.10 9.75 -4.53
N ILE A 111 -10.22 9.46 -5.82
CA ILE A 111 -11.09 10.18 -6.75
C ILE A 111 -12.27 9.30 -7.15
N ALA A 112 -13.30 9.91 -7.73
CA ALA A 112 -14.43 9.17 -8.26
C ALA A 112 -13.96 8.13 -9.29
N ALA A 113 -14.38 6.88 -9.11
CA ALA A 113 -14.17 5.83 -10.08
C ALA A 113 -14.86 6.19 -11.39
N GLN A 114 -14.09 6.26 -12.48
CA GLN A 114 -14.59 6.50 -13.83
C GLN A 114 -14.45 5.21 -14.65
N GLY A 115 -15.48 4.89 -15.45
CA GLY A 115 -15.53 3.66 -16.26
C GLY A 115 -16.26 2.51 -15.55
N ALA A 116 -16.86 1.63 -16.35
CA ALA A 116 -17.79 0.60 -15.87
C ALA A 116 -17.13 -0.47 -14.98
N ASP A 117 -15.84 -0.74 -15.16
CA ASP A 117 -15.11 -1.79 -14.44
C ASP A 117 -14.28 -1.25 -13.27
N THR A 118 -14.26 0.07 -13.06
CA THR A 118 -13.39 0.70 -12.07
C THR A 118 -13.99 0.56 -10.68
N ILE A 119 -13.22 -0.07 -9.79
CA ILE A 119 -13.58 -0.31 -8.40
C ILE A 119 -13.27 0.91 -7.54
N SER A 120 -12.07 1.49 -7.75
CA SER A 120 -11.56 2.63 -7.01
C SER A 120 -10.42 3.28 -7.79
N ALA A 121 -10.17 4.57 -7.55
CA ALA A 121 -9.10 5.32 -8.19
C ALA A 121 -8.41 6.26 -7.20
N LEU A 122 -7.11 6.46 -7.40
CA LEU A 122 -6.26 7.34 -6.60
C LEU A 122 -5.55 8.30 -7.54
N ARG A 123 -5.53 9.59 -7.20
CA ARG A 123 -4.70 10.58 -7.89
C ARG A 123 -3.70 11.19 -6.93
N CYS A 124 -2.44 11.20 -7.32
CA CYS A 124 -1.34 11.82 -6.61
C CYS A 124 -0.71 12.88 -7.51
N GLU A 125 -0.88 14.16 -7.19
CA GLU A 125 -0.37 15.25 -8.04
C GLU A 125 0.08 16.47 -7.24
N SER A 126 0.98 17.23 -7.86
CA SER A 126 1.42 18.56 -7.41
C SER A 126 1.38 19.51 -8.59
N GLY A 127 0.59 20.57 -8.50
CA GLY A 127 0.48 21.56 -9.59
C GLY A 127 -0.10 20.96 -10.89
N GLY A 128 -0.96 19.94 -10.79
CA GLY A 128 -1.60 19.27 -11.92
C GLY A 128 -0.73 18.22 -12.62
N VAL A 129 0.51 18.00 -12.16
CA VAL A 129 1.40 16.96 -12.69
C VAL A 129 1.54 15.84 -11.66
N GLY A 130 1.42 14.59 -12.10
CA GLY A 130 1.54 13.44 -11.21
C GLY A 130 1.14 12.12 -11.83
N PHE A 131 0.49 11.26 -11.03
CA PHE A 131 0.00 9.96 -11.46
C PHE A 131 -1.44 9.73 -11.03
N GLU A 132 -2.19 9.08 -11.90
CA GLU A 132 -3.50 8.51 -11.59
C GLU A 132 -3.40 6.99 -11.64
N PHE A 133 -3.92 6.35 -10.60
CA PHE A 133 -4.03 4.92 -10.48
C PHE A 133 -5.50 4.51 -10.49
N ARG A 134 -5.82 3.41 -11.15
CA ARG A 134 -7.17 2.82 -11.16
C ARG A 134 -7.09 1.35 -10.86
N ALA A 135 -7.91 0.87 -9.94
CA ALA A 135 -8.16 -0.55 -9.74
C ALA A 135 -9.41 -0.92 -10.54
N VAL A 136 -9.27 -1.82 -11.51
CA VAL A 136 -10.39 -2.36 -12.30
C VAL A 136 -10.56 -3.84 -12.04
N TYR A 137 -11.80 -4.34 -12.13
CA TYR A 137 -12.09 -5.77 -11.95
C TYR A 137 -12.51 -6.44 -13.25
N ARG A 138 -11.72 -7.41 -13.71
CA ARG A 138 -11.99 -8.22 -14.91
C ARG A 138 -11.55 -9.65 -14.65
N THR A 139 -12.24 -10.36 -13.77
CA THR A 139 -11.84 -11.67 -13.16
C THR A 139 -10.65 -11.59 -12.19
N GLN A 140 -9.70 -10.71 -12.45
CA GLN A 140 -8.63 -10.29 -11.55
C GLN A 140 -8.80 -8.80 -11.22
N ILE A 141 -8.18 -8.36 -10.13
CA ILE A 141 -7.97 -6.93 -9.91
C ILE A 141 -6.73 -6.52 -10.71
N ILE A 142 -6.90 -5.51 -11.55
CA ILE A 142 -5.82 -4.95 -12.37
C ILE A 142 -5.61 -3.51 -11.93
N VAL A 143 -4.39 -3.15 -11.55
CA VAL A 143 -4.03 -1.76 -11.28
C VAL A 143 -3.43 -1.16 -12.54
N LEU A 144 -4.07 -0.11 -13.01
CA LEU A 144 -3.63 0.72 -14.10
C LEU A 144 -2.99 1.99 -13.54
N ARG A 145 -2.00 2.52 -14.24
CA ARG A 145 -1.33 3.79 -13.94
C ARG A 145 -1.21 4.61 -15.21
N ARG A 146 -1.44 5.91 -15.10
CA ARG A 146 -1.05 6.89 -16.12
C ARG A 146 -0.34 8.08 -15.48
N ALA A 147 0.47 8.77 -16.27
CA ALA A 147 0.88 10.13 -15.94
C ALA A 147 -0.33 11.08 -16.06
N VAL A 148 -0.35 12.12 -15.23
CA VAL A 148 -1.30 13.22 -15.31
C VAL A 148 -0.51 14.47 -15.66
N ASP A 149 -0.94 15.18 -16.69
CA ASP A 149 -0.39 16.47 -17.08
C ASP A 149 -1.53 17.42 -17.49
N PRO A 150 -1.47 18.74 -17.16
CA PRO A 150 -2.50 19.69 -17.56
C PRO A 150 -2.66 19.84 -19.09
N SER A 151 -1.66 19.42 -19.87
CA SER A 151 -1.68 19.40 -21.33
C SER A 151 -2.28 18.12 -21.93
N ASP A 152 -2.73 17.17 -21.11
CA ASP A 152 -3.38 15.94 -21.56
C ASP A 152 -4.60 16.25 -22.45
N ASN A 153 -4.67 15.59 -23.61
CA ASN A 153 -5.88 15.59 -24.43
C ASN A 153 -6.95 14.71 -23.75
N PRO A 154 -8.15 15.23 -23.43
CA PRO A 154 -9.20 14.44 -22.78
C PRO A 154 -9.61 13.19 -23.56
N ASP A 155 -9.50 13.22 -24.90
CA ASP A 155 -9.88 12.09 -25.75
C ASP A 155 -8.91 10.90 -25.66
N ASP A 156 -7.66 11.15 -25.23
CA ASP A 156 -6.60 10.15 -25.16
C ASP A 156 -6.37 9.59 -23.75
N VAL A 157 -7.05 10.15 -22.73
CA VAL A 157 -6.83 9.81 -21.31
C VAL A 157 -6.97 8.31 -21.06
N GLU A 158 -8.01 7.68 -21.58
CA GLU A 158 -8.25 6.25 -21.37
C GLU A 158 -7.20 5.35 -22.05
N LEU A 159 -6.59 5.83 -23.13
CA LEU A 159 -5.54 5.11 -23.87
C LEU A 159 -4.17 5.22 -23.19
N SER A 160 -3.99 6.21 -22.30
CA SER A 160 -2.70 6.47 -21.62
C SER A 160 -2.43 5.55 -20.42
N PHE A 161 -3.42 4.76 -19.99
CA PHE A 161 -3.27 3.84 -18.87
C PHE A 161 -2.42 2.62 -19.22
N GLN A 162 -1.41 2.38 -18.39
CA GLN A 162 -0.57 1.19 -18.44
C GLN A 162 -0.93 0.28 -17.27
N GLU A 163 -1.02 -1.01 -17.54
CA GLU A 163 -1.14 -2.02 -16.48
C GLU A 163 0.19 -2.13 -15.71
N ILE A 164 0.12 -2.08 -14.38
CA ILE A 164 1.31 -2.17 -13.51
C ILE A 164 1.22 -3.29 -12.47
N LEU A 165 0.04 -3.85 -12.23
CA LEU A 165 -0.15 -4.93 -11.27
C LEU A 165 -1.39 -5.75 -11.62
N ARG A 166 -1.30 -7.07 -11.42
CA ARG A 166 -2.44 -7.99 -11.35
C ARG A 166 -2.49 -8.67 -10.00
N VAL A 167 -3.70 -8.81 -9.46
CA VAL A 167 -3.97 -9.52 -8.22
C VAL A 167 -5.10 -10.53 -8.46
N ASP A 168 -4.81 -11.79 -8.13
CA ASP A 168 -5.80 -12.85 -8.19
C ASP A 168 -6.89 -12.64 -7.14
N VAL A 169 -8.14 -12.86 -7.56
CA VAL A 169 -9.31 -12.81 -6.69
C VAL A 169 -9.85 -14.22 -6.53
N PRO A 170 -10.07 -14.70 -5.29
CA PRO A 170 -10.69 -16.00 -5.06
C PRO A 170 -12.02 -16.12 -5.81
N ALA A 171 -12.25 -17.27 -6.45
CA ALA A 171 -13.46 -17.51 -7.22
C ALA A 171 -14.73 -17.31 -6.36
N GLY A 172 -15.72 -16.62 -6.93
CA GLY A 172 -16.98 -16.30 -6.23
C GLY A 172 -16.91 -15.14 -5.24
N SER A 173 -15.74 -14.53 -5.04
CA SER A 173 -15.62 -13.32 -4.20
C SER A 173 -16.25 -12.12 -4.87
N LYS A 174 -17.00 -11.31 -4.12
CA LYS A 174 -17.43 -9.98 -4.54
C LYS A 174 -16.30 -8.98 -4.31
N VAL A 175 -15.97 -8.18 -5.31
CA VAL A 175 -14.91 -7.18 -5.20
C VAL A 175 -15.49 -5.78 -5.02
N GLY A 176 -14.91 -4.97 -4.15
CA GLY A 176 -15.34 -3.59 -3.90
C GLY A 176 -14.24 -2.74 -3.26
N ALA A 177 -14.46 -1.43 -3.19
CA ALA A 177 -13.60 -0.54 -2.42
C ALA A 177 -13.83 -0.73 -0.91
N ALA A 178 -12.76 -0.61 -0.11
CA ALA A 178 -12.89 -0.42 1.32
C ALA A 178 -13.56 0.94 1.58
N GLN A 179 -14.58 0.97 2.43
CA GLN A 179 -15.30 2.17 2.84
C GLN A 179 -14.75 2.73 4.15
#